data_AF-A0A5P2B3D7-F1
#
_entry.id   AF-A0A5P2B3D7-F1
#
_cell.length_a   1.000
_cell.length_b   1.000
_cell.length_c   1.000
_cell.angle_alpha   90.00
_cell.angle_beta   90.00
_cell.angle_gamma   90.00
#
_symmetry.space_group_name_H-M   'P 1'
#
loop_
_entity.id
_entity.type
_entity.pdbx_description
1 polymer ?
#
loop_
_entity_poly.entity_id
_entity_poly.type
_entity_poly.pdbx_seq_one_letter_code
_entity_poly.pdbx_strand_id
1 'polypeptide(L)'
;MACIPVDVRNVYRDTVLGPLLGAGRGPGTMLMETLEVFLAHDCSWARTAEALHVHVNTVHYRVERIETLTGRDLSRLEHKADLRAALLCH
;
A
#
# COMPACT_ATOMS: atom_id res chain seq x y z
N MET A 1 -24.57 0.33 -12.27
CA MET A 1 -23.61 -0.48 -11.49
C MET A 1 -22.54 -0.97 -12.45
N ALA A 2 -21.52 -0.15 -12.71
CA ALA A 2 -20.49 -0.48 -13.69
C ALA A 2 -19.63 -1.61 -13.10
N CYS A 3 -19.84 -2.84 -13.58
CA CYS A 3 -18.95 -3.95 -13.29
C CYS A 3 -17.66 -3.68 -14.08
N ILE A 4 -16.66 -3.10 -13.41
CA ILE A 4 -15.32 -3.05 -13.99
C ILE A 4 -14.93 -4.50 -14.30
N PRO A 5 -14.50 -4.84 -15.53
CA PRO A 5 -14.08 -6.21 -15.86
C PRO A 5 -12.96 -6.67 -14.93
N VAL A 6 -12.96 -7.97 -14.56
CA VAL A 6 -11.96 -8.55 -13.66
C VAL A 6 -10.53 -8.36 -14.18
N ASP A 7 -10.35 -8.39 -15.50
CA ASP A 7 -9.06 -8.14 -16.15
C ASP A 7 -8.55 -6.71 -15.91
N VAL A 8 -9.46 -5.73 -15.92
CA VAL A 8 -9.12 -4.32 -15.65
C VAL A 8 -8.75 -4.14 -14.18
N ARG A 9 -9.44 -4.82 -13.27
CA ARG A 9 -9.09 -4.81 -11.83
C ARG A 9 -7.71 -5.41 -11.57
N ASN A 10 -7.40 -6.54 -12.21
CA ASN A 10 -6.10 -7.20 -12.06
C ASN A 10 -4.96 -6.36 -12.64
N VAL A 11 -5.13 -5.81 -13.86
CA VAL A 11 -4.13 -4.92 -14.47
C VAL A 11 -3.90 -3.67 -13.63
N TYR A 12 -4.96 -3.07 -13.11
CA TYR A 12 -4.85 -1.92 -12.22
C TYR A 12 -4.08 -2.27 -10.94
N ARG A 13 -4.41 -3.41 -10.30
CA ARG A 13 -3.70 -3.92 -9.13
C ARG A 13 -2.22 -4.15 -9.40
N ASP A 14 -1.89 -4.85 -10.49
CA ASP A 14 -0.50 -5.12 -10.87
C ASP A 14 0.27 -3.84 -11.22
N THR A 15 -0.39 -2.84 -11.82
CA THR A 15 0.27 -1.56 -12.13
C THR A 15 0.56 -0.76 -10.87
N VAL A 16 -0.36 -0.76 -9.90
CA VAL A 16 -0.25 0.03 -8.66
C VAL A 16 0.64 -0.66 -7.62
N LEU A 17 0.45 -1.97 -7.43
CA LEU A 17 1.08 -2.77 -6.37
C LEU A 17 2.20 -3.67 -6.90
N GLY A 18 2.32 -3.88 -8.21
CA GLY A 18 3.38 -4.65 -8.84
C GLY A 18 4.79 -4.23 -8.42
N PRO A 19 5.11 -2.92 -8.26
CA PRO A 19 6.40 -2.50 -7.72
C PRO A 19 6.68 -2.99 -6.28
N LEU A 20 5.65 -3.16 -5.46
CA LEU A 20 5.77 -3.72 -4.10
C LEU A 20 5.90 -5.24 -4.13
N LEU A 21 5.17 -5.91 -5.03
CA LEU A 21 5.21 -7.36 -5.23
C LEU A 21 6.54 -7.83 -5.88
N GLY A 22 7.13 -7.01 -6.75
CA GLY A 22 8.38 -7.29 -7.45
C GLY A 22 9.65 -7.09 -6.61
N ALA A 23 9.55 -6.51 -5.41
CA ALA A 23 10.68 -6.23 -4.52
C ALA A 23 11.32 -7.47 -3.87
N GLY A 24 10.98 -8.68 -4.33
CA GLY A 24 11.53 -9.95 -3.86
C GLY A 24 10.72 -10.60 -2.72
N ARG A 25 10.80 -11.94 -2.62
CA ARG A 25 10.18 -12.70 -1.53
C ARG A 25 10.75 -12.23 -0.18
N GLY A 26 9.88 -11.74 0.70
CA GLY A 26 10.20 -11.25 2.05
C GLY A 26 9.96 -9.74 2.23
N PRO A 27 10.81 -8.86 1.66
CA PRO A 27 10.63 -7.41 1.80
C PRO A 27 9.32 -6.89 1.19
N GLY A 28 8.90 -7.44 0.04
CA GLY A 28 7.66 -7.02 -0.63
C GLY A 28 6.40 -7.32 0.18
N THR A 29 6.36 -8.47 0.86
CA THR A 29 5.21 -8.85 1.72
C THR A 29 5.08 -7.94 2.93
N MET A 30 6.21 -7.51 3.53
CA MET A 30 6.19 -6.58 4.66
C MET A 30 5.72 -5.18 4.25
N LEU A 31 6.09 -4.68 3.07
CA LEU A 31 5.64 -3.38 2.57
C LEU A 31 4.14 -3.41 2.25
N MET A 32 3.65 -4.51 1.68
CA MET A 32 2.23 -4.67 1.37
C MET A 32 1.37 -4.73 2.64
N GLU A 33 1.79 -5.53 3.63
CA GLU A 33 1.16 -5.56 4.95
C GLU A 33 1.19 -4.18 5.62
N THR A 34 2.32 -3.47 5.54
CA THR A 34 2.43 -2.12 6.11
C THR A 34 1.47 -1.15 5.43
N LEU A 35 1.33 -1.20 4.11
CA LEU A 35 0.40 -0.35 3.37
C LEU A 35 -1.06 -0.61 3.78
N GLU A 36 -1.45 -1.87 3.90
CA GLU A 36 -2.81 -2.27 4.28
C GLU A 36 -3.15 -1.76 5.68
N VAL A 37 -2.29 -2.04 6.65
CA VAL A 37 -2.47 -1.60 8.04
C VAL A 37 -2.43 -0.08 8.15
N PHE A 38 -1.52 0.58 7.44
CA PHE A 38 -1.43 2.05 7.43
C PHE A 38 -2.70 2.72 6.92
N LEU A 39 -3.25 2.23 5.81
CA LEU A 39 -4.52 2.73 5.28
C LEU A 39 -5.73 2.34 6.16
N ALA A 40 -5.68 1.22 6.86
CA ALA A 40 -6.72 0.81 7.80
C ALA A 40 -6.76 1.69 9.06
N HIS A 41 -5.62 2.26 9.48
CA HIS A 41 -5.50 3.13 10.65
C HIS A 41 -5.41 4.63 10.31
N ASP A 42 -6.14 5.07 9.28
CA ASP A 42 -6.22 6.49 8.87
C ASP A 42 -4.86 7.14 8.58
N CYS A 43 -3.89 6.37 8.09
CA CYS A 43 -2.51 6.82 7.85
C CYS A 43 -1.79 7.29 9.12
N SER A 44 -2.16 6.73 10.28
CA SER A 44 -1.52 7.03 11.56
C SER A 44 -0.25 6.21 11.75
N TRP A 45 0.90 6.89 11.79
CA TRP A 45 2.20 6.27 12.08
C TRP A 45 2.22 5.46 13.36
N ALA A 46 1.71 6.04 14.45
CA ALA A 46 1.75 5.45 15.78
C ALA A 46 0.86 4.19 15.85
N ARG A 47 -0.39 4.27 15.39
CA ARG A 47 -1.32 3.13 15.40
C ARG A 47 -0.85 2.00 14.49
N THR A 48 -0.24 2.34 13.36
CA THR A 48 0.34 1.35 12.45
C THR A 48 1.55 0.65 13.07
N ALA A 49 2.42 1.40 13.76
CA ALA A 49 3.55 0.82 14.49
C ALA A 49 3.09 -0.15 15.58
N GLU A 50 2.09 0.26 16.35
CA GLU A 50 1.47 -0.59 17.38
C GLU A 50 0.87 -1.86 16.78
N ALA A 51 0.05 -1.75 15.74
CA ALA A 51 -0.58 -2.89 15.07
C ALA A 51 0.44 -3.87 14.46
N LEU A 52 1.51 -3.34 13.85
CA LEU A 52 2.58 -4.16 13.25
C LEU A 52 3.64 -4.60 14.27
N HIS A 53 3.54 -4.18 15.54
CA HIS A 53 4.53 -4.46 16.58
C HIS A 53 5.96 -4.03 16.18
N VAL A 54 6.08 -2.88 15.51
CA VAL A 54 7.37 -2.30 15.08
C VAL A 54 7.52 -0.88 15.60
N HIS A 55 8.74 -0.37 15.56
CA HIS A 55 8.99 1.03 15.90
C HIS A 55 8.40 1.98 14.85
N VAL A 56 7.94 3.17 15.26
CA VAL A 56 7.36 4.19 14.37
C VAL A 56 8.30 4.60 13.23
N ASN A 57 9.61 4.68 13.49
CA ASN A 57 10.62 4.93 12.46
C ASN A 57 10.64 3.85 11.37
N THR A 58 10.39 2.58 11.73
CA THR A 58 10.30 1.49 10.76
C THR A 58 9.09 1.68 9.85
N VAL A 59 7.95 2.12 10.39
CA VAL A 59 6.77 2.45 9.59
C VAL A 59 7.07 3.61 8.64
N HIS A 60 7.71 4.67 9.14
CA HIS A 60 8.12 5.82 8.32
C HIS A 60 8.96 5.39 7.13
N TYR A 61 10.04 4.64 7.38
CA TYR A 61 10.91 4.12 6.33
C TYR A 61 10.15 3.24 5.32
N ARG A 62 9.27 2.36 5.80
CA ARG A 62 8.48 1.49 4.92
C ARG A 62 7.51 2.29 4.06
N VAL A 63 6.87 3.32 4.61
CA VAL A 63 6.00 4.21 3.85
C VAL A 63 6.78 5.00 2.81
N GLU A 64 7.89 5.65 3.18
CA GLU A 64 8.74 6.35 2.20
C GLU A 64 9.20 5.40 1.07
N ARG A 65 9.51 4.15 1.43
CA ARG A 65 9.85 3.12 0.45
C ARG A 65 8.67 2.75 -0.45
N ILE A 66 7.46 2.64 0.09
CA ILE A 66 6.22 2.41 -0.68
C ILE A 66 5.98 3.57 -1.64
N GLU A 67 6.09 4.82 -1.18
CA GLU A 67 5.91 6.01 -2.01
C GLU A 67 6.93 6.04 -3.15
N THR A 68 8.19 5.72 -2.85
CA THR A 68 9.28 5.63 -3.84
C THR A 68 9.01 4.56 -4.89
N LEU A 69 8.55 3.36 -4.47
CA LEU A 69 8.32 2.24 -5.37
C LEU A 69 7.07 2.43 -6.24
N THR A 70 6.02 3.02 -5.68
CA THR A 70 4.72 3.17 -6.34
C THR A 70 4.57 4.52 -7.05
N GLY A 71 5.48 5.46 -6.81
CA GLY A 71 5.39 6.84 -7.30
C GLY A 71 4.25 7.65 -6.66
N ARG A 72 3.70 7.19 -5.54
CA ARG A 72 2.47 7.71 -4.93
C ARG A 72 2.74 8.21 -3.52
N ASP A 73 2.59 9.51 -3.34
CA ASP A 73 2.66 10.21 -2.05
C ASP A 73 1.41 9.92 -1.18
N LEU A 74 1.59 9.24 -0.05
CA LEU A 74 0.58 8.84 0.93
C LEU A 74 0.07 10.01 1.79
N SER A 75 0.67 11.20 1.70
CA SER A 75 0.09 12.42 2.25
C SER A 75 -1.10 12.90 1.41
N ARG A 76 -1.11 12.61 0.09
CA ARG A 76 -2.14 13.06 -0.86
C ARG A 76 -3.35 12.15 -0.86
N LEU A 77 -4.54 12.73 -0.78
CA LEU A 77 -5.80 11.98 -0.74
C LEU A 77 -6.03 11.14 -2.01
N GLU A 78 -5.73 11.71 -3.17
CA GLU A 78 -5.90 11.04 -4.47
C GLU A 78 -5.06 9.77 -4.57
N HIS A 79 -3.80 9.82 -4.11
CA HIS A 79 -2.89 8.69 -4.11
C HIS A 79 -3.29 7.63 -3.07
N LYS A 80 -3.76 8.05 -1.88
CA LYS A 80 -4.35 7.13 -0.90
C LYS A 80 -5.56 6.39 -1.45
N ALA A 81 -6.44 7.10 -2.14
CA ALA A 81 -7.62 6.51 -2.76
C ALA A 81 -7.22 5.50 -3.86
N ASP A 82 -6.22 5.85 -4.67
CA ASP A 82 -5.68 4.98 -5.73
C ASP A 82 -5.09 3.67 -5.17
N LEU A 83 -4.25 3.76 -4.13
CA LEU A 83 -3.68 2.62 -3.41
C LEU A 83 -4.76 1.77 -2.73
N ARG A 84 -5.75 2.39 -2.10
CA ARG A 84 -6.85 1.68 -1.45
C ARG A 84 -7.75 0.98 -2.46
N ALA A 85 -8.04 1.61 -3.60
CA ALA A 85 -8.78 0.99 -4.68
C ALA A 85 -8.01 -0.22 -5.24
N ALA A 86 -6.68 -0.13 -5.37
CA ALA A 86 -5.87 -1.23 -5.84
C ALA A 86 -5.88 -2.43 -4.87
N LEU A 87 -5.84 -2.17 -3.55
CA LEU A 87 -6.00 -3.22 -2.53
C LEU A 87 -7.38 -3.89 -2.60
N LEU A 88 -8.45 -3.17 -2.93
CA LEU A 88 -9.80 -3.73 -3.02
C LEU A 88 -10.04 -4.56 -4.31
N CYS A 89 -9.15 -4.50 -5.29
CA CYS A 89 -9.25 -5.20 -6.57
C CYS A 89 -8.83 -6.69 -6.50
N HIS A 90 -9.08 -7.38 -5.39
CA HIS A 90 -8.77 -8.81 -5.21
C HIS A 90 -9.53 -9.73 -6.17
#